data_AF-A0A843EGM0-F1
#
_entry.id   AF-A0A843EGM0-F1
#
_cell.length_a   1.000
_cell.length_b   1.000
_cell.length_c   1.000
_cell.angle_alpha   90.00
_cell.angle_beta   90.00
_cell.angle_gamma   90.00
#
_symmetry.space_group_name_H-M   'P 1'
#
loop_
_entity.id
_entity.type
_entity.pdbx_description
1 polymer ?
#
loop_
_entity_poly.entity_id
_entity_poly.type
_entity_poly.pdbx_seq_one_letter_code
_entity_poly.pdbx_strand_id
1 'polypeptide(L)'
;MSFRTRRVLFSTPLIAIFEFFLMKYLFLLLGGLDDVYILLLTLLLVILNTVPMLFEERKSRFITRLLDEISGIWIWLSLFFFFDIVLIYILGAFIELPFYIITILLLLVPIIAIYSYWHAHKIIVHEKTIELDNINQDMNILHLSDVHFGSIRHKKHILDLANKMKEIEDRCDLAIISGDLADGSCIVEEDDFLPLKDVNIPIVFTAGNHDFYPGIENVYNACRKAGIIILDNEGMTFKDLNIFGLTYSFDEIETVSIEELLSFIDDDKVNIINFHVPQNWEEFSRLGFDIQLSSHTHGGQFY
;
A
#
# COMPACT_ATOMS: atom_id res chain seq x y z
N MET A 1 -5.10 -9.44 22.61
CA MET A 1 -3.92 -8.80 22.00
C MET A 1 -4.03 -9.02 20.50
N SER A 2 -4.09 -7.95 19.72
CA SER A 2 -4.24 -8.00 18.25
C SER A 2 -3.05 -8.72 17.60
N PHE A 3 -3.22 -9.16 16.35
CA PHE A 3 -2.14 -9.73 15.56
C PHE A 3 -0.96 -8.77 15.42
N ARG A 4 -1.23 -7.49 15.12
CA ARG A 4 -0.21 -6.44 15.00
C ARG A 4 0.53 -6.20 16.32
N THR A 5 -0.15 -6.12 17.46
CA THR A 5 0.54 -6.00 18.77
C THR A 5 1.46 -7.18 19.05
N ARG A 6 1.03 -8.42 18.76
CA ARG A 6 1.89 -9.61 18.94
C ARG A 6 3.12 -9.53 18.04
N ARG A 7 2.94 -9.15 16.78
CA ARG A 7 4.03 -8.99 15.80
C ARG A 7 5.04 -7.95 16.27
N VAL A 8 4.56 -6.76 16.68
CA VAL A 8 5.42 -5.69 17.18
C VAL A 8 6.24 -6.17 18.37
N LEU A 9 5.60 -6.72 19.41
CA LEU A 9 6.31 -7.19 20.61
C LEU A 9 7.31 -8.31 20.31
N PHE A 10 7.02 -9.17 19.34
CA PHE A 10 7.93 -10.23 18.91
C PHE A 10 9.13 -9.69 18.11
N SER A 11 8.92 -8.69 17.23
CA SER A 11 9.98 -8.12 16.41
C SER A 11 10.84 -7.10 17.16
N THR A 12 10.32 -6.43 18.19
CA THR A 12 11.02 -5.37 18.93
C THR A 12 12.41 -5.78 19.43
N PRO A 13 12.63 -6.97 20.04
CA PRO A 13 13.97 -7.38 20.48
C PRO A 13 14.93 -7.61 19.31
N LEU A 14 14.44 -8.13 18.18
CA LEU A 14 15.26 -8.37 16.98
C LEU A 14 15.71 -7.05 16.36
N ILE A 15 14.78 -6.08 16.28
CA ILE A 15 15.08 -4.71 15.83
C ILE A 15 16.11 -4.07 16.76
N ALA A 16 15.96 -4.20 18.08
CA ALA A 16 16.92 -3.65 19.04
C ALA A 16 18.35 -4.19 18.84
N ILE A 17 18.49 -5.51 18.64
CA ILE A 17 19.79 -6.14 18.38
C ILE A 17 20.37 -5.64 17.06
N PHE A 18 19.56 -5.61 16.00
CA PHE A 18 19.97 -5.12 14.69
C PHE A 18 20.46 -3.67 14.76
N GLU A 19 19.66 -2.77 15.34
CA GLU A 19 19.97 -1.34 15.48
C GLU A 19 21.24 -1.13 16.31
N PHE A 20 21.43 -1.87 17.41
CA PHE A 20 22.66 -1.76 18.21
C PHE A 20 23.91 -2.05 17.39
N PHE A 21 23.93 -3.17 16.66
CA PHE A 21 25.08 -3.54 15.84
C PHE A 21 25.25 -2.60 14.65
N LEU A 22 24.15 -2.20 14.00
CA LEU A 22 24.18 -1.24 12.91
C LEU A 22 24.86 0.06 13.37
N MET A 23 24.38 0.65 14.46
CA MET A 23 24.95 1.89 15.00
C MET A 23 26.41 1.70 15.42
N LYS A 24 26.76 0.56 16.04
CA LYS A 24 28.14 0.26 16.41
C LYS A 24 29.08 0.26 15.20
N TYR A 25 28.71 -0.45 14.14
CA TYR A 25 29.55 -0.50 12.94
C TYR A 25 29.54 0.81 12.15
N LEU A 26 28.42 1.54 12.15
CA LEU A 26 28.33 2.88 11.56
C LEU A 26 29.27 3.87 12.26
N PHE A 27 29.22 3.94 13.60
CA PHE A 27 30.09 4.84 14.35
C PHE A 27 31.56 4.42 14.30
N LEU A 28 31.87 3.12 14.18
CA LEU A 28 33.25 2.66 14.02
C LEU A 28 33.91 3.24 12.76
N LEU A 29 33.15 3.41 11.67
CA LEU A 29 33.62 4.09 10.45
C LEU A 29 33.92 5.59 10.67
N LEU A 30 33.38 6.19 11.73
CA LEU A 30 33.45 7.61 12.05
C LEU A 30 34.33 7.92 13.29
N GLY A 31 35.16 6.98 13.72
CA GLY A 31 36.06 7.14 14.88
C GLY A 31 35.57 6.50 16.19
N GLY A 32 34.43 5.80 16.15
CA GLY A 32 33.86 5.05 17.26
C GLY A 32 32.98 5.89 18.19
N LEU A 33 32.11 5.19 18.93
CA LEU A 33 31.32 5.74 20.01
C LEU A 33 31.28 4.71 21.14
N ASP A 34 31.25 5.15 22.40
CA ASP A 34 31.16 4.24 23.55
C ASP A 34 29.88 3.40 23.49
N ASP A 35 30.00 2.10 23.81
CA ASP A 35 28.92 1.12 23.74
C ASP A 35 27.71 1.53 24.62
N VAL A 36 27.93 2.27 25.72
CA VAL A 36 26.85 2.79 26.57
C VAL A 36 26.01 3.83 25.81
N TYR A 37 26.62 4.74 25.07
CA TYR A 37 25.87 5.72 24.27
C TYR A 37 25.13 5.05 23.12
N ILE A 38 25.74 4.06 22.46
CA ILE A 38 25.08 3.27 21.41
C ILE A 38 23.86 2.55 21.98
N LEU A 39 23.98 1.94 23.16
CA LEU A 39 22.87 1.27 23.84
C LEU A 39 21.73 2.25 24.16
N LEU A 40 22.04 3.44 24.67
CA LEU A 40 21.02 4.46 24.97
C LEU A 40 20.30 4.94 23.71
N LEU A 41 21.03 5.18 22.62
CA LEU A 41 20.44 5.56 21.32
C LEU A 41 19.56 4.45 20.76
N THR A 42 20.01 3.19 20.85
CA THR A 42 19.24 2.02 20.44
C THR A 42 17.93 1.92 21.21
N LEU A 43 17.97 2.03 22.55
CA LEU A 43 16.77 1.97 23.38
C LEU A 43 15.79 3.10 23.05
N LEU A 44 16.31 4.31 22.78
CA LEU A 44 15.49 5.43 22.34
C LEU A 44 14.79 5.13 21.01
N LEU A 45 15.52 4.67 20.00
CA LEU A 45 14.97 4.33 18.68
C LEU A 45 13.94 3.21 18.77
N VAL A 46 14.20 2.19 19.57
CA VAL A 46 13.28 1.08 19.82
C VAL A 46 11.98 1.57 20.45
N ILE A 47 12.06 2.47 21.44
CA ILE A 47 10.88 3.10 22.05
C ILE A 47 10.11 3.94 21.02
N LEU A 48 10.82 4.76 20.23
CA LEU A 48 10.22 5.60 19.19
C LEU A 48 9.54 4.78 18.10
N ASN A 49 10.04 3.57 17.81
CA ASN A 49 9.44 2.66 16.84
C ASN A 49 8.24 1.91 17.42
N THR A 50 8.40 1.34 18.62
CA THR A 50 7.42 0.39 19.17
C THR A 50 6.21 1.09 19.78
N VAL A 51 6.42 2.20 20.50
CA VAL A 51 5.34 2.84 21.26
C VAL A 51 4.23 3.38 20.36
N PRO A 52 4.50 4.17 19.31
CA PRO A 52 3.45 4.75 18.48
C PRO A 52 2.60 3.67 17.78
N MET A 53 3.24 2.61 17.27
CA MET A 53 2.55 1.47 16.65
C MET A 53 1.54 0.78 17.56
N LEU A 54 1.79 0.74 18.88
CA LEU A 54 0.88 0.16 19.88
C LEU A 54 -0.32 1.07 20.19
N PHE A 55 -0.18 2.38 19.99
CA PHE A 55 -1.24 3.36 20.23
C PHE A 55 -2.10 3.64 19.00
N GLU A 56 -1.53 3.59 17.79
CA GLU A 56 -2.25 3.80 16.53
C GLU A 56 -3.43 2.84 16.34
N GLU A 57 -3.27 1.57 16.74
CA GLU A 57 -4.37 0.57 16.71
C GLU A 57 -5.62 1.00 17.47
N ARG A 58 -5.46 1.80 18.54
CA ARG A 58 -6.57 2.21 19.40
C ARG A 58 -7.15 3.55 18.96
N LYS A 59 -6.27 4.50 18.65
CA LYS A 59 -6.66 5.85 18.26
C LYS A 59 -5.52 6.51 17.50
N SER A 60 -5.74 6.76 16.21
CA SER A 60 -4.81 7.52 15.40
C SER A 60 -4.79 8.99 15.83
N ARG A 61 -3.59 9.53 16.07
CA ARG A 61 -3.37 10.96 16.38
C ARG A 61 -2.24 11.48 15.52
N PHE A 62 -2.23 12.79 15.30
CA PHE A 62 -1.17 13.42 14.51
C PHE A 62 0.24 13.05 15.01
N ILE A 63 0.47 13.08 16.32
CA ILE A 63 1.80 12.79 16.88
C ILE A 63 2.21 11.32 16.72
N THR A 64 1.27 10.39 16.88
CA THR A 64 1.56 8.96 16.74
C THR A 64 1.78 8.59 15.27
N ARG A 65 1.02 9.18 14.34
CA ARG A 65 1.27 9.08 12.89
C ARG A 65 2.63 9.64 12.48
N LEU A 66 2.98 10.84 12.97
CA LEU A 66 4.28 11.44 12.68
C LEU A 66 5.44 10.56 13.17
N LEU A 67 5.30 9.97 14.35
CA LEU A 67 6.32 9.07 14.88
C LEU A 67 6.38 7.73 14.12
N ASP A 68 5.24 7.16 13.72
CA ASP A 68 5.19 5.97 12.86
C ASP A 68 5.85 6.24 11.49
N GLU A 69 5.63 7.42 10.91
CA GLU A 69 6.25 7.83 9.66
C GLU A 69 7.78 8.00 9.81
N ILE A 70 8.24 8.70 10.85
CA ILE A 70 9.67 8.83 11.16
C ILE A 70 10.30 7.44 11.40
N SER A 71 9.60 6.56 12.12
CA SER A 71 10.02 5.19 12.39
C SER A 71 10.15 4.37 11.10
N GLY A 72 9.16 4.47 10.20
CA GLY A 72 9.22 3.80 8.90
C GLY A 72 10.38 4.28 8.03
N ILE A 73 10.61 5.59 7.98
CA ILE A 73 11.77 6.17 7.29
C ILE A 73 13.08 5.68 7.94
N TRP A 74 13.15 5.63 9.27
CA TRP A 74 14.32 5.13 9.98
C TRP A 74 14.61 3.66 9.69
N ILE A 75 13.61 2.78 9.71
CA ILE A 75 13.79 1.36 9.37
C ILE A 75 14.32 1.20 7.94
N TRP A 76 13.81 2.00 7.00
CA TRP A 76 14.31 2.00 5.63
C TRP A 76 15.77 2.46 5.60
N LEU A 77 16.09 3.59 6.23
CA LEU A 77 17.46 4.11 6.32
C LEU A 77 18.41 3.09 6.95
N SER A 78 17.97 2.41 8.02
CA SER A 78 18.80 1.47 8.77
C SER A 78 19.15 0.23 7.94
N LEU A 79 18.23 -0.25 7.10
CA LEU A 79 18.51 -1.29 6.10
C LEU A 79 19.49 -0.81 5.00
N PHE A 80 19.34 0.40 4.49
CA PHE A 80 20.28 0.93 3.48
C PHE A 80 21.67 1.18 4.04
N PHE A 81 21.76 1.72 5.26
CA PHE A 81 23.04 1.81 5.98
C PHE A 81 23.64 0.44 6.23
N PHE A 82 22.84 -0.58 6.54
CA PHE A 82 23.35 -1.94 6.70
C PHE A 82 24.03 -2.44 5.41
N PHE A 83 23.39 -2.32 4.26
CA PHE A 83 23.98 -2.72 2.98
C PHE A 83 25.23 -1.91 2.65
N ASP A 84 25.21 -0.60 2.88
CA ASP A 84 26.33 0.29 2.61
C ASP A 84 27.53 -0.03 3.52
N ILE A 85 27.29 -0.29 4.81
CA ILE A 85 28.29 -0.77 5.77
C ILE A 85 28.89 -2.10 5.31
N VAL A 86 28.06 -3.09 4.95
CA VAL A 86 28.52 -4.38 4.44
C VAL A 86 29.42 -4.19 3.22
N LEU A 87 29.02 -3.34 2.27
CA LEU A 87 29.82 -3.01 1.10
C LEU A 87 31.16 -2.37 1.46
N ILE A 88 31.14 -1.37 2.35
CA ILE A 88 32.35 -0.68 2.83
C ILE A 88 33.33 -1.67 3.49
N TYR A 89 32.85 -2.55 4.37
CA TYR A 89 33.72 -3.54 5.02
C TYR A 89 34.24 -4.61 4.05
N ILE A 90 33.43 -5.06 3.08
CA ILE A 90 33.88 -6.00 2.04
C ILE A 90 34.97 -5.35 1.20
N LEU A 91 34.75 -4.14 0.67
CA LEU A 91 35.76 -3.43 -0.12
C LEU A 91 37.01 -3.12 0.72
N GLY A 92 36.82 -2.71 1.97
CA GLY A 92 37.87 -2.43 2.96
C GLY A 92 38.76 -3.63 3.27
N ALA A 93 38.29 -4.86 3.04
CA ALA A 93 39.09 -6.07 3.20
C ALA A 93 40.11 -6.28 2.05
N PHE A 94 39.89 -5.64 0.90
CA PHE A 94 40.76 -5.76 -0.28
C PHE A 94 41.55 -4.49 -0.57
N ILE A 95 40.99 -3.31 -0.26
CA ILE A 95 41.59 -2.01 -0.53
C ILE A 95 41.40 -1.06 0.66
N GLU A 96 42.39 -0.20 0.92
CA GLU A 96 42.22 0.89 1.89
C GLU A 96 41.27 1.94 1.31
N LEU A 97 40.15 2.16 1.98
CA LEU A 97 39.17 3.17 1.59
C LEU A 97 39.48 4.51 2.26
N PRO A 98 39.74 5.59 1.50
CA PRO A 98 39.90 6.92 2.07
C PRO A 98 38.63 7.37 2.81
N PHE A 99 38.79 8.12 3.90
CA PHE A 99 37.68 8.61 4.71
C PHE A 99 36.62 9.40 3.91
N TYR A 100 37.03 10.16 2.89
CA TYR A 100 36.10 10.91 2.05
C TYR A 100 35.21 9.99 1.20
N ILE A 101 35.69 8.82 0.77
CA ILE A 101 34.89 7.83 0.03
C ILE A 101 33.83 7.23 0.95
N ILE A 102 34.22 6.82 2.16
CA ILE A 102 33.31 6.32 3.20
C ILE A 102 32.21 7.35 3.48
N THR A 103 32.60 8.61 3.68
CA THR A 103 31.66 9.71 3.92
C THR A 103 30.68 9.90 2.77
N ILE A 104 31.15 9.83 1.52
CA ILE A 104 30.30 9.96 0.33
C ILE A 104 29.27 8.82 0.29
N LEU A 105 29.68 7.58 0.49
CA LEU A 105 28.78 6.41 0.50
C LEU A 105 27.68 6.56 1.56
N LEU A 106 28.07 6.90 2.79
CA LEU A 106 27.12 7.12 3.87
C LEU A 106 26.16 8.30 3.60
N LEU A 107 26.60 9.35 2.92
CA LEU A 107 25.76 10.49 2.54
C LEU A 107 24.81 10.18 1.38
N LEU A 108 25.08 9.16 0.56
CA LEU A 108 24.14 8.74 -0.49
C LEU A 108 22.84 8.21 0.11
N VAL A 109 22.90 7.50 1.24
CA VAL A 109 21.72 6.91 1.89
C VAL A 109 20.63 7.96 2.20
N PRO A 110 20.88 9.07 2.92
CA PRO A 110 19.85 10.08 3.16
C PRO A 110 19.42 10.84 1.88
N ILE A 111 20.30 11.00 0.90
CA ILE A 111 19.94 11.63 -0.39
C ILE A 111 18.92 10.75 -1.14
N ILE A 112 19.20 9.46 -1.23
CA ILE A 112 18.30 8.47 -1.85
C ILE A 112 17.00 8.39 -1.05
N ALA A 113 17.04 8.46 0.28
CA ALA A 113 15.85 8.47 1.12
C ALA A 113 14.93 9.65 0.80
N ILE A 114 15.48 10.88 0.73
CA ILE A 114 14.71 12.09 0.41
C ILE A 114 14.09 11.98 -0.99
N TYR A 115 14.89 11.57 -1.97
CA TYR A 115 14.42 11.38 -3.34
C TYR A 115 13.31 10.33 -3.43
N SER A 116 13.52 9.17 -2.81
CA SER A 116 12.58 8.04 -2.83
C SER A 116 11.30 8.39 -2.09
N TYR A 117 11.38 9.07 -0.95
CA TYR A 117 10.21 9.54 -0.21
C TYR A 117 9.40 10.52 -1.06
N TRP A 118 10.04 11.50 -1.70
CA TRP A 118 9.35 12.44 -2.59
C TRP A 118 8.70 11.72 -3.77
N HIS A 119 9.43 10.80 -4.42
CA HIS A 119 8.95 10.04 -5.56
C HIS A 119 7.75 9.15 -5.18
N ALA A 120 7.82 8.45 -4.04
CA ALA A 120 6.77 7.57 -3.55
C ALA A 120 5.48 8.31 -3.12
N HIS A 121 5.54 9.63 -2.90
CA HIS A 121 4.36 10.45 -2.55
C HIS A 121 3.77 11.18 -3.76
N LYS A 122 4.36 11.03 -4.95
CA LYS A 122 3.84 11.61 -6.18
C LYS A 122 2.83 10.67 -6.83
N ILE A 123 1.60 11.14 -7.04
CA ILE A 123 0.58 10.41 -7.79
C ILE A 123 0.82 10.65 -9.28
N ILE A 124 1.09 9.58 -10.02
CA ILE A 124 1.33 9.59 -11.47
C ILE A 124 0.21 8.80 -12.13
N VAL A 125 -0.35 9.35 -13.21
CA VAL A 125 -1.36 8.67 -14.03
C VAL A 125 -0.65 7.94 -15.16
N HIS A 126 -0.86 6.64 -15.23
CA HIS A 126 -0.39 5.80 -16.33
C HIS A 126 -1.57 5.45 -17.22
N GLU A 127 -1.40 5.59 -18.53
CA GLU A 127 -2.44 5.32 -19.51
C GLU A 127 -2.09 4.06 -20.29
N LYS A 128 -3.05 3.15 -20.40
CA LYS A 128 -2.93 1.92 -21.17
C LYS A 128 -4.22 1.69 -21.93
N THR A 129 -4.10 1.55 -23.25
CA THR A 129 -5.21 1.21 -24.13
C THR A 129 -5.22 -0.31 -24.32
N ILE A 130 -6.41 -0.91 -24.17
CA ILE A 130 -6.67 -2.31 -24.46
C ILE A 130 -7.71 -2.34 -25.57
N GLU A 131 -7.41 -3.05 -26.66
CA GLU A 131 -8.34 -3.25 -27.77
C GLU A 131 -9.10 -4.54 -27.55
N LEU A 132 -10.44 -4.47 -27.60
CA LEU A 132 -11.35 -5.59 -27.45
C LEU A 132 -12.37 -5.56 -28.59
N ASP A 133 -12.72 -6.73 -29.12
CA ASP A 133 -13.63 -6.85 -30.27
C ASP A 133 -15.12 -6.65 -29.88
N ASN A 134 -15.45 -6.81 -28.60
CA ASN A 134 -16.81 -6.81 -28.05
C ASN A 134 -17.22 -5.47 -27.39
N ILE A 135 -16.56 -4.36 -27.74
CA ILE A 135 -16.90 -3.02 -27.21
C ILE A 135 -17.51 -2.13 -28.30
N ASN A 136 -18.68 -1.53 -28.03
CA ASN A 136 -19.37 -0.68 -29.01
C ASN A 136 -18.98 0.80 -28.88
N GLN A 137 -18.47 1.21 -27.72
CA GLN A 137 -18.02 2.57 -27.44
C GLN A 137 -16.70 2.58 -26.65
N ASP A 138 -15.78 3.46 -27.01
CA ASP A 138 -14.56 3.70 -26.23
C ASP A 138 -14.90 4.07 -24.78
N MET A 139 -14.23 3.40 -23.84
CA MET A 139 -14.44 3.54 -22.40
C MET A 139 -13.12 3.83 -21.70
N ASN A 140 -13.09 4.87 -20.87
CA ASN A 140 -11.92 5.21 -20.06
C ASN A 140 -12.19 4.89 -18.59
N ILE A 141 -11.54 3.84 -18.09
CA ILE A 141 -11.64 3.40 -16.69
C ILE A 141 -10.45 3.92 -15.89
N LEU A 142 -10.72 4.65 -14.81
CA LEU A 142 -9.70 5.02 -13.83
C LEU A 142 -9.51 3.87 -12.83
N HIS A 143 -8.46 3.07 -13.02
CA HIS A 143 -8.14 1.98 -12.12
C HIS A 143 -7.27 2.46 -10.95
N LEU A 144 -7.70 2.14 -9.74
CA LEU A 144 -7.02 2.43 -8.48
C LEU A 144 -6.79 1.12 -7.72
N SER A 145 -5.63 1.00 -7.10
CA SER A 145 -5.19 -0.22 -6.41
C SER A 145 -4.35 0.18 -5.20
N ASP A 146 -4.46 -0.56 -4.09
CA ASP A 146 -3.58 -0.44 -2.92
C ASP A 146 -3.45 1.02 -2.40
N VAL A 147 -4.58 1.70 -2.16
CA VAL A 147 -4.61 3.08 -1.63
C VAL A 147 -4.11 3.14 -0.19
N HIS A 148 -4.40 2.09 0.60
CA HIS A 148 -3.88 1.88 1.95
C HIS A 148 -4.17 3.04 2.91
N PHE A 149 -5.42 3.50 2.98
CA PHE A 149 -5.82 4.47 3.99
C PHE A 149 -5.49 3.96 5.40
N GLY A 150 -4.68 4.73 6.14
CA GLY A 150 -4.16 4.31 7.43
C GLY A 150 -3.34 5.37 8.15
N SER A 151 -2.54 4.93 9.13
CA SER A 151 -1.70 5.78 9.98
C SER A 151 -0.70 6.62 9.20
N ILE A 152 -0.12 6.11 8.11
CA ILE A 152 0.81 6.87 7.27
C ILE A 152 0.04 7.60 6.17
N ARG A 153 -0.73 6.86 5.36
CA ARG A 153 -1.56 7.39 4.27
C ARG A 153 -2.95 7.77 4.79
N HIS A 154 -3.05 8.87 5.52
CA HIS A 154 -4.30 9.27 6.17
C HIS A 154 -5.14 10.24 5.29
N LYS A 155 -6.08 10.97 5.90
CA LYS A 155 -6.96 12.01 5.29
C LYS A 155 -6.34 12.88 4.19
N LYS A 156 -5.10 13.34 4.36
CA LYS A 156 -4.42 14.15 3.32
C LYS A 156 -4.24 13.35 2.02
N HIS A 157 -3.88 12.07 2.12
CA HIS A 157 -3.69 11.21 0.96
C HIS A 157 -4.99 11.02 0.16
N ILE A 158 -6.11 10.79 0.84
CA ILE A 158 -7.43 10.68 0.19
C ILE A 158 -7.84 11.99 -0.48
N LEU A 159 -7.55 13.13 0.15
CA LEU A 159 -7.78 14.45 -0.47
C LEU A 159 -6.91 14.66 -1.71
N ASP A 160 -5.61 14.33 -1.64
CA ASP A 160 -4.68 14.43 -2.75
C ASP A 160 -5.11 13.51 -3.91
N LEU A 161 -5.58 12.29 -3.59
CA LEU A 161 -6.15 11.34 -4.54
C LEU A 161 -7.41 11.90 -5.20
N ALA A 162 -8.38 12.38 -4.42
CA ALA A 162 -9.62 12.96 -4.95
C ALA A 162 -9.34 14.17 -5.85
N ASN A 163 -8.38 15.04 -5.47
CA ASN A 163 -7.96 16.15 -6.31
C ASN A 163 -7.36 15.65 -7.63
N LYS A 164 -6.54 14.59 -7.58
CA LYS A 164 -5.97 14.00 -8.79
C LYS A 164 -7.01 13.37 -9.70
N MET A 165 -8.03 12.72 -9.13
CA MET A 165 -9.16 12.17 -9.87
C MET A 165 -9.95 13.29 -10.56
N LYS A 166 -10.25 14.39 -9.85
CA LYS A 166 -10.94 15.56 -10.41
C LYS A 166 -10.19 16.23 -11.57
N GLU A 167 -8.86 16.20 -11.57
CA GLU A 167 -8.07 16.73 -12.70
C GLU A 167 -8.30 15.95 -14.02
N ILE A 168 -8.76 14.71 -13.93
CA ILE A 168 -8.90 13.80 -15.08
C ILE A 168 -10.33 13.26 -15.26
N GLU A 169 -11.28 13.65 -14.42
CA GLU A 169 -12.62 13.08 -14.44
C GLU A 169 -13.37 13.34 -15.76
N ASP A 170 -13.13 14.49 -16.41
CA ASP A 170 -13.76 14.87 -17.69
C ASP A 170 -13.46 13.91 -18.85
N ARG A 171 -12.43 13.07 -18.71
CA ARG A 171 -12.01 12.08 -19.73
C ARG A 171 -12.13 10.64 -19.25
N CYS A 172 -12.71 10.42 -18.07
CA CYS A 172 -12.95 9.10 -17.51
C CYS A 172 -14.46 8.87 -17.38
N ASP A 173 -14.89 7.62 -17.51
CA ASP A 173 -16.31 7.27 -17.39
C ASP A 173 -16.66 6.65 -16.03
N LEU A 174 -15.68 5.98 -15.43
CA LEU A 174 -15.83 5.17 -14.23
C LEU A 174 -14.48 5.06 -13.52
N ALA A 175 -14.48 5.02 -12.18
CA ALA A 175 -13.33 4.59 -11.40
C ALA A 175 -13.59 3.22 -10.76
N ILE A 176 -12.58 2.34 -10.75
CA ILE A 176 -12.64 1.02 -10.11
C ILE A 176 -11.47 0.90 -9.14
N ILE A 177 -11.77 0.62 -7.87
CA ILE A 177 -10.82 0.33 -6.81
C ILE A 177 -10.79 -1.19 -6.58
N SER A 178 -9.64 -1.81 -6.83
CA SER A 178 -9.43 -3.27 -6.72
C SER A 178 -8.92 -3.72 -5.35
N GLY A 179 -9.52 -3.20 -4.28
CA GLY A 179 -9.20 -3.55 -2.90
C GLY A 179 -8.06 -2.75 -2.29
N ASP A 180 -7.84 -3.01 -1.01
CA ASP A 180 -6.91 -2.32 -0.13
C ASP A 180 -7.10 -0.79 -0.18
N LEU A 181 -8.36 -0.37 -0.06
CA LEU A 181 -8.68 1.05 0.13
C LEU A 181 -8.24 1.49 1.53
N ALA A 182 -8.38 0.62 2.53
CA ALA A 182 -7.84 0.77 3.87
C ALA A 182 -6.66 -0.19 4.12
N ASP A 183 -5.76 0.20 5.03
CA ASP A 183 -4.53 -0.54 5.38
C ASP A 183 -4.66 -1.37 6.67
N GLY A 184 -5.58 -0.98 7.57
CA GLY A 184 -5.74 -1.64 8.87
C GLY A 184 -4.76 -1.21 9.96
N SER A 185 -3.95 -0.17 9.72
CA SER A 185 -3.11 0.44 10.75
C SER A 185 -3.87 1.32 11.75
N CYS A 186 -5.03 1.84 11.36
CA CYS A 186 -5.95 2.57 12.23
C CYS A 186 -7.41 2.26 11.89
N ILE A 187 -8.32 2.73 12.75
CA ILE A 187 -9.76 2.68 12.49
C ILE A 187 -10.10 3.58 11.29
N VAL A 188 -11.08 3.16 10.49
CA VAL A 188 -11.73 3.98 9.45
C VAL A 188 -12.98 4.62 10.05
N GLU A 189 -13.02 5.94 10.06
CA GLU A 189 -14.20 6.75 10.41
C GLU A 189 -15.08 6.93 9.16
N GLU A 190 -16.39 7.07 9.34
CA GLU A 190 -17.33 7.23 8.22
C GLU A 190 -17.00 8.40 7.28
N ASP A 191 -16.36 9.45 7.81
CA ASP A 191 -16.04 10.67 7.07
C ASP A 191 -14.69 10.61 6.32
N ASP A 192 -13.92 9.53 6.49
CA ASP A 192 -12.55 9.45 6.00
C ASP A 192 -12.46 9.44 4.47
N PHE A 193 -13.47 8.90 3.80
CA PHE A 193 -13.55 8.83 2.33
C PHE A 193 -14.39 9.94 1.70
N LEU A 194 -14.97 10.85 2.49
CA LEU A 194 -15.80 11.94 1.97
C LEU A 194 -15.17 12.78 0.84
N PRO A 195 -13.85 13.05 0.81
CA PRO A 195 -13.27 13.80 -0.31
C PRO A 195 -13.52 13.17 -1.68
N LEU A 196 -13.71 11.84 -1.75
CA LEU A 196 -14.00 11.13 -3.00
C LEU A 196 -15.42 11.39 -3.52
N LYS A 197 -16.33 11.87 -2.68
CA LYS A 197 -17.71 12.21 -3.06
C LYS A 197 -17.80 13.35 -4.06
N ASP A 198 -16.80 14.23 -4.07
CA ASP A 198 -16.75 15.40 -4.95
C ASP A 198 -16.23 15.06 -6.36
N VAL A 199 -15.89 13.79 -6.62
CA VAL A 199 -15.49 13.30 -7.94
C VAL A 199 -16.75 12.98 -8.75
N ASN A 200 -16.86 13.52 -9.97
CA ASN A 200 -18.08 13.47 -10.78
C ASN A 200 -18.23 12.23 -11.68
N ILE A 201 -17.50 11.16 -11.37
CA ILE A 201 -17.63 9.85 -12.02
C ILE A 201 -18.00 8.79 -10.98
N PRO A 202 -18.75 7.73 -11.34
CA PRO A 202 -19.04 6.67 -10.39
C PRO A 202 -17.72 5.99 -9.94
N ILE A 203 -17.66 5.62 -8.67
CA ILE A 203 -16.51 4.92 -8.09
C ILE A 203 -17.01 3.56 -7.60
N VAL A 204 -16.38 2.49 -8.08
CA VAL A 204 -16.69 1.11 -7.72
C VAL A 204 -15.56 0.57 -6.85
N PHE A 205 -15.90 -0.20 -5.83
CA PHE A 205 -14.94 -0.77 -4.89
C PHE A 205 -15.29 -2.23 -4.60
N THR A 206 -14.26 -3.08 -4.62
CA THR A 206 -14.32 -4.46 -4.13
C THR A 206 -13.23 -4.64 -3.10
N ALA A 207 -13.54 -5.28 -1.97
CA ALA A 207 -12.64 -5.32 -0.83
C ALA A 207 -11.42 -6.25 -1.06
N GLY A 208 -10.25 -5.76 -0.64
CA GLY A 208 -9.00 -6.50 -0.52
C GLY A 208 -8.80 -7.05 0.89
N ASN A 209 -7.63 -7.61 1.16
CA ASN A 209 -7.36 -8.24 2.45
C ASN A 209 -7.16 -7.24 3.59
N HIS A 210 -6.62 -6.05 3.31
CA HIS A 210 -6.40 -5.04 4.34
C HIS A 210 -7.69 -4.32 4.77
N ASP A 211 -8.72 -4.31 3.91
CA ASP A 211 -10.02 -3.70 4.21
C ASP A 211 -10.77 -4.39 5.36
N PHE A 212 -10.43 -5.66 5.66
CA PHE A 212 -11.03 -6.40 6.78
C PHE A 212 -10.41 -6.05 8.13
N TYR A 213 -9.14 -5.60 8.17
CA TYR A 213 -8.42 -5.33 9.41
C TYR A 213 -9.02 -4.20 10.28
N PRO A 214 -9.49 -3.06 9.73
CA PRO A 214 -10.17 -2.04 10.53
C PRO A 214 -11.63 -2.42 10.85
N GLY A 215 -12.11 -3.57 10.36
CA GLY A 215 -13.52 -3.99 10.37
C GLY A 215 -14.22 -3.58 9.07
N ILE A 216 -14.61 -4.56 8.26
CA ILE A 216 -15.13 -4.33 6.90
C ILE A 216 -16.33 -3.36 6.88
N GLU A 217 -17.24 -3.42 7.86
CA GLU A 217 -18.37 -2.49 7.94
C GLU A 217 -17.95 -1.03 8.15
N ASN A 218 -16.82 -0.76 8.80
CA ASN A 218 -16.31 0.60 8.93
C ASN A 218 -15.89 1.15 7.56
N VAL A 219 -15.22 0.32 6.76
CA VAL A 219 -14.83 0.66 5.37
C VAL A 219 -16.08 0.84 4.51
N TYR A 220 -17.02 -0.10 4.55
CA TYR A 220 -18.26 -0.02 3.78
C TYR A 220 -19.12 1.19 4.15
N ASN A 221 -19.24 1.54 5.43
CA ASN A 221 -19.98 2.74 5.83
C ASN A 221 -19.30 4.03 5.34
N ALA A 222 -17.98 4.11 5.39
CA ALA A 222 -17.24 5.23 4.82
C ALA A 222 -17.41 5.31 3.29
N CYS A 223 -17.34 4.17 2.59
CA CYS A 223 -17.59 4.07 1.15
C CYS A 223 -19.00 4.55 0.78
N ARG A 224 -20.04 4.02 1.46
CA ARG A 224 -21.44 4.41 1.23
C ARG A 224 -21.65 5.91 1.45
N LYS A 225 -21.05 6.49 2.50
CA LYS A 225 -21.16 7.93 2.80
C LYS A 225 -20.48 8.81 1.75
N ALA A 226 -19.37 8.31 1.19
CA ALA A 226 -18.66 8.91 0.07
C ALA A 226 -19.34 8.69 -1.30
N GLY A 227 -20.41 7.89 -1.37
CA GLY A 227 -21.10 7.58 -2.64
C GLY A 227 -20.40 6.53 -3.50
N ILE A 228 -19.48 5.76 -2.92
CA ILE A 228 -18.78 4.66 -3.58
C ILE A 228 -19.70 3.44 -3.65
N ILE A 229 -19.79 2.84 -4.83
CA ILE A 229 -20.54 1.61 -5.11
C ILE A 229 -19.69 0.44 -4.65
N ILE A 230 -20.22 -0.38 -3.76
CA ILE A 230 -19.52 -1.56 -3.23
C ILE A 230 -20.03 -2.77 -4.00
N LEU A 231 -19.11 -3.57 -4.54
CA LEU A 231 -19.39 -4.88 -5.11
C LEU A 231 -18.75 -5.93 -4.21
N ASP A 232 -19.58 -6.62 -3.42
CA ASP A 232 -19.18 -7.67 -2.50
C ASP A 232 -19.74 -9.01 -2.97
N ASN A 233 -18.99 -9.71 -3.83
CA ASN A 233 -19.46 -10.90 -4.57
C ASN A 233 -20.73 -10.61 -5.40
N GLU A 234 -20.80 -9.39 -5.94
CA GLU A 234 -21.93 -8.87 -6.69
C GLU A 234 -21.45 -8.26 -8.01
N GLY A 235 -22.36 -8.18 -8.97
CA GLY A 235 -22.10 -7.64 -10.28
C GLY A 235 -22.93 -6.40 -10.60
N MET A 236 -22.39 -5.54 -11.46
CA MET A 236 -23.10 -4.39 -12.02
C MET A 236 -22.83 -4.25 -13.51
N THR A 237 -23.82 -3.76 -14.24
CA THR A 237 -23.64 -3.33 -15.63
C THR A 237 -23.50 -1.81 -15.68
N PHE A 238 -22.52 -1.32 -16.44
CA PHE A 238 -22.33 0.09 -16.73
C PHE A 238 -22.00 0.28 -18.21
N LYS A 239 -22.97 0.77 -19.00
CA LYS A 239 -22.88 0.85 -20.46
C LYS A 239 -22.55 -0.54 -21.06
N ASP A 240 -21.49 -0.65 -21.86
CA ASP A 240 -21.00 -1.90 -22.46
C ASP A 240 -20.15 -2.76 -21.50
N LEU A 241 -20.01 -2.34 -20.24
CA LEU A 241 -19.21 -3.05 -19.24
C LEU A 241 -20.11 -3.89 -18.32
N ASN A 242 -19.68 -5.11 -18.05
CA ASN A 242 -20.27 -6.00 -17.07
C ASN A 242 -19.22 -6.32 -16.01
N ILE A 243 -19.35 -5.76 -14.81
CA ILE A 243 -18.31 -5.73 -13.79
C ILE A 243 -18.72 -6.59 -12.61
N PHE A 244 -17.95 -7.65 -12.33
CA PHE A 244 -18.13 -8.50 -11.15
C PHE A 244 -17.08 -8.17 -10.09
N GLY A 245 -17.52 -7.81 -8.88
CA GLY A 245 -16.62 -7.63 -7.74
C GLY A 245 -16.49 -8.91 -6.95
N LEU A 246 -15.34 -9.60 -7.07
CA LEU A 246 -15.03 -10.78 -6.27
C LEU A 246 -14.29 -10.35 -5.00
N THR A 247 -14.92 -10.49 -3.84
CA THR A 247 -14.33 -10.06 -2.56
C THR A 247 -13.19 -10.99 -2.16
N TYR A 248 -12.13 -10.40 -1.58
CA TYR A 248 -11.04 -11.17 -1.01
C TYR A 248 -11.54 -12.15 0.07
N SER A 249 -11.07 -13.40 0.00
CA SER A 249 -11.26 -14.41 1.04
C SER A 249 -9.91 -14.92 1.55
N PHE A 250 -9.76 -15.01 2.88
CA PHE A 250 -8.57 -15.58 3.54
C PHE A 250 -8.53 -17.12 3.46
N ASP A 251 -9.70 -17.74 3.37
CA ASP A 251 -9.88 -19.17 3.21
C ASP A 251 -10.29 -19.47 1.76
N GLU A 252 -9.80 -20.59 1.24
CA GLU A 252 -9.93 -21.08 -0.14
C GLU A 252 -11.28 -20.74 -0.81
N ILE A 253 -11.20 -20.43 -2.11
CA ILE A 253 -12.28 -20.13 -3.06
C ILE A 253 -13.55 -20.98 -2.79
N GLU A 254 -14.44 -20.50 -1.93
CA GLU A 254 -15.78 -21.07 -1.68
C GLU A 254 -16.86 -19.97 -1.61
N THR A 255 -16.51 -18.68 -1.74
CA THR A 255 -17.49 -17.59 -1.57
C THR A 255 -18.44 -17.45 -2.76
N VAL A 256 -18.00 -17.77 -3.98
CA VAL A 256 -18.80 -17.69 -5.21
C VAL A 256 -18.56 -18.93 -6.06
N SER A 257 -19.64 -19.58 -6.47
CA SER A 257 -19.59 -20.76 -7.34
C SER A 257 -19.21 -20.40 -8.78
N ILE A 258 -18.62 -21.35 -9.51
CA ILE A 258 -18.35 -21.19 -10.95
C ILE A 258 -19.66 -20.93 -11.71
N GLU A 259 -20.74 -21.59 -11.30
CA GLU A 259 -22.07 -21.42 -11.87
C GLU A 259 -22.59 -19.98 -11.73
N GLU A 260 -22.36 -19.33 -10.58
CA GLU A 260 -22.73 -17.93 -10.37
C GLU A 260 -21.92 -17.00 -11.27
N LEU A 261 -20.60 -17.21 -11.37
CA LEU A 261 -19.75 -16.43 -12.26
C LEU A 261 -20.18 -16.58 -13.72
N LEU A 262 -20.42 -17.81 -14.18
CA LEU A 262 -20.91 -18.09 -15.53
C LEU A 262 -22.27 -17.45 -15.80
N SER A 263 -23.16 -17.42 -14.80
CA SER A 263 -24.49 -16.80 -14.94
C SER A 263 -24.43 -15.28 -15.06
N PHE A 264 -23.31 -14.66 -14.64
CA PHE A 264 -23.09 -13.24 -14.76
C PHE A 264 -22.59 -12.83 -16.14
N ILE A 265 -21.90 -13.72 -16.86
CA ILE A 265 -21.28 -13.42 -18.17
C ILE A 265 -22.32 -12.99 -19.19
N ASP A 266 -22.00 -11.92 -19.91
CA ASP A 266 -22.82 -11.36 -20.98
C ASP A 266 -21.94 -11.24 -22.23
N ASP A 267 -22.17 -12.11 -23.23
CA ASP A 267 -21.37 -12.17 -24.47
C ASP A 267 -21.50 -10.89 -25.32
N ASP A 268 -22.53 -10.07 -25.09
CA ASP A 268 -22.74 -8.80 -25.79
C ASP A 268 -22.02 -7.61 -25.11
N LYS A 269 -21.26 -7.86 -24.03
CA LYS A 269 -20.54 -6.86 -23.24
C LYS A 269 -19.09 -7.26 -22.95
N VAL A 270 -18.31 -6.28 -22.51
CA VAL A 270 -16.98 -6.50 -21.93
C VAL A 270 -17.14 -6.95 -20.48
N ASN A 271 -16.77 -8.20 -20.19
CA ASN A 271 -16.85 -8.78 -18.86
C ASN A 271 -15.56 -8.49 -18.07
N ILE A 272 -15.68 -7.72 -17.01
CA ILE A 272 -14.59 -7.32 -16.11
C ILE A 272 -14.75 -8.03 -14.77
N ILE A 273 -13.69 -8.69 -14.30
CA ILE A 273 -13.62 -9.15 -12.92
C ILE A 273 -12.70 -8.23 -12.10
N ASN A 274 -13.28 -7.56 -11.10
CA ASN A 274 -12.57 -6.77 -10.12
C ASN A 274 -12.21 -7.69 -8.94
N PHE A 275 -10.95 -8.13 -8.88
CA PHE A 275 -10.50 -9.08 -7.87
C PHE A 275 -9.14 -8.69 -7.34
N HIS A 276 -9.04 -8.49 -6.03
CA HIS A 276 -7.84 -7.97 -5.38
C HIS A 276 -6.58 -8.81 -5.66
N VAL A 277 -6.71 -10.14 -5.67
CA VAL A 277 -5.56 -11.05 -5.86
C VAL A 277 -5.26 -11.22 -7.36
N PRO A 278 -4.05 -10.93 -7.84
CA PRO A 278 -3.66 -11.10 -9.23
C PRO A 278 -3.33 -12.57 -9.52
N GLN A 279 -4.34 -13.43 -9.44
CA GLN A 279 -4.26 -14.87 -9.70
C GLN A 279 -5.50 -15.33 -10.48
N ASN A 280 -5.47 -16.56 -10.99
CA ASN A 280 -6.59 -17.22 -11.67
C ASN A 280 -7.08 -16.57 -12.99
N TRP A 281 -6.27 -15.68 -13.59
CA TRP A 281 -6.64 -15.02 -14.86
C TRP A 281 -6.93 -16.02 -16.00
N GLU A 282 -6.24 -17.16 -16.06
CA GLU A 282 -6.54 -18.20 -17.06
C GLU A 282 -7.92 -18.84 -16.83
N GLU A 283 -8.32 -19.00 -15.58
CA GLU A 283 -9.61 -19.58 -15.23
C GLU A 283 -10.73 -18.58 -15.54
N PHE A 284 -10.60 -17.33 -15.09
CA PHE A 284 -11.57 -16.28 -15.41
C PHE A 284 -11.71 -16.05 -16.91
N SER A 285 -10.60 -16.12 -17.66
CA SER A 285 -10.64 -16.05 -19.12
C SER A 285 -11.42 -17.22 -19.74
N ARG A 286 -11.27 -18.46 -19.22
CA ARG A 286 -12.08 -19.61 -19.67
C ARG A 286 -13.57 -19.47 -19.33
N LEU A 287 -13.89 -18.75 -18.26
CA LEU A 287 -15.28 -18.47 -17.88
C LEU A 287 -15.92 -17.39 -18.76
N GLY A 288 -15.13 -16.58 -19.47
CA GLY A 288 -15.62 -15.52 -20.36
C GLY A 288 -15.36 -14.10 -19.86
N PHE A 289 -14.52 -13.91 -18.83
CA PHE A 289 -14.04 -12.58 -18.47
C PHE A 289 -12.94 -12.10 -19.41
N ASP A 290 -13.09 -10.88 -19.91
CA ASP A 290 -12.15 -10.22 -20.84
C ASP A 290 -10.99 -9.55 -20.10
N ILE A 291 -11.29 -8.94 -18.93
CA ILE A 291 -10.33 -8.16 -18.15
C ILE A 291 -10.40 -8.56 -16.68
N GLN A 292 -9.23 -8.83 -16.08
CA GLN A 292 -9.07 -8.88 -14.63
C GLN A 292 -8.36 -7.60 -14.15
N LEU A 293 -9.02 -6.87 -13.24
CA LEU A 293 -8.42 -5.75 -12.52
C LEU A 293 -8.02 -6.22 -11.13
N SER A 294 -6.71 -6.17 -10.84
CA SER A 294 -6.12 -6.68 -9.59
C SER A 294 -5.11 -5.74 -8.96
N SER A 295 -4.77 -6.03 -7.71
CA SER A 295 -3.99 -5.20 -6.78
C SER A 295 -3.01 -6.10 -6.02
N HIS A 296 -2.81 -5.91 -4.70
CA HIS A 296 -2.09 -6.78 -3.76
C HIS A 296 -0.57 -6.78 -3.90
N THR A 297 -0.08 -6.67 -5.13
CA THR A 297 1.35 -6.73 -5.43
C THR A 297 2.00 -5.35 -5.49
N HIS A 298 1.23 -4.27 -5.33
CA HIS A 298 1.70 -2.88 -5.43
C HIS A 298 2.44 -2.57 -6.74
N GLY A 299 1.91 -3.09 -7.85
CA GLY A 299 2.57 -3.01 -9.16
C GLY A 299 3.66 -4.05 -9.39
N GLY A 300 3.94 -4.89 -8.39
CA GLY A 300 4.99 -5.92 -8.29
C GLY A 300 6.14 -5.45 -7.40
N GLN A 301 6.52 -6.27 -6.41
CA GLN A 301 7.35 -5.87 -5.26
C GLN A 301 8.77 -5.36 -5.58
N PHE A 302 9.22 -5.41 -6.83
CA PHE A 302 10.53 -4.92 -7.28
C PHE A 302 10.43 -4.34 -8.70
N TYR A 303 10.41 -3.01 -8.84
CA TYR A 303 10.67 -2.28 -10.09
C TYR A 303 11.64 -1.13 -9.83
#